data_AF-A0A398B9M4-F1
#
_entry.id   AF-A0A398B9M4-F1
#
_cell.length_a   1.000
_cell.length_b   1.000
_cell.length_c   1.000
_cell.angle_alpha   90.00
_cell.angle_beta   90.00
_cell.angle_gamma   90.00
#
_symmetry.space_group_name_H-M   'P 1'
#
loop_
_entity.id
_entity.type
_entity.pdbx_description
1 polymer ?
#
loop_
_entity_poly.entity_id
_entity_poly.type
_entity_poly.pdbx_seq_one_letter_code
_entity_poly.pdbx_strand_id
1 'polypeptide(L)' 'MIQVKLFDTEHEKDLEEEMNAFLVNIRDSQIVDIKYNVAMNAEEEDEQIYCFSAMIVYKKK' A
#
# COMPACT_ATOMS: atom_id res chain seq x y z
N MET A 1 -8.37 -0.53 19.03
CA MET A 1 -7.70 0.77 18.75
C MET A 1 -7.54 0.94 17.23
N ILE A 2 -7.61 2.16 16.69
CA ILE A 2 -7.33 2.40 15.26
C ILE A 2 -5.82 2.28 15.02
N GLN A 3 -5.44 1.61 13.93
CA GLN A 3 -4.06 1.37 13.51
C GLN A 3 -3.93 1.64 12.01
N VAL A 4 -2.69 1.85 11.58
CA VAL A 4 -2.34 2.12 10.19
C VAL A 4 -1.20 1.19 9.79
N LYS A 5 -1.29 0.60 8.61
CA LYS A 5 -0.20 -0.13 7.95
C LYS A 5 0.11 0.57 6.62
N LEU A 6 1.38 0.92 6.42
CA LEU A 6 1.88 1.52 5.20
C LEU A 6 2.64 0.46 4.39
N PHE A 7 2.51 0.56 3.07
CA PHE A 7 3.21 -0.21 2.05
C PHE A 7 3.76 0.77 1.02
N ASP A 8 4.96 0.49 0.53
CA ASP A 8 5.65 1.29 -0.47
C ASP A 8 6.58 0.36 -1.26
N THR A 9 6.36 0.25 -2.57
CA THR A 9 7.08 -0.66 -3.47
C THR A 9 7.36 0.01 -4.81
N GLU A 10 8.42 -0.43 -5.48
CA GLU A 10 8.75 0.04 -6.85
C GLU A 10 7.94 -0.70 -7.93
N HIS A 11 7.29 -1.80 -7.56
CA HIS A 11 6.49 -2.63 -8.46
C HIS A 11 5.08 -2.85 -7.91
N GLU A 12 4.08 -2.60 -8.76
CA GLU A 12 2.65 -2.76 -8.43
C GLU A 12 2.30 -4.19 -7.98
N LYS A 13 2.93 -5.20 -8.61
CA LYS A 13 2.71 -6.61 -8.25
C LYS A 13 3.17 -6.93 -6.82
N ASP A 14 4.29 -6.35 -6.40
CA ASP A 14 4.83 -6.54 -5.05
C ASP A 14 3.90 -5.88 -4.02
N LEU A 15 3.35 -4.70 -4.35
CA LEU A 15 2.36 -4.03 -3.51
C LEU A 15 1.11 -4.90 -3.31
N GLU A 16 0.59 -5.48 -4.41
CA GLU A 16 -0.57 -6.37 -4.36
C GLU A 16 -0.31 -7.59 -3.47
N GLU A 17 0.84 -8.26 -3.65
CA GLU A 17 1.20 -9.45 -2.89
C GLU A 17 1.36 -9.14 -1.39
N GLU A 18 2.05 -8.05 -1.04
CA GLU A 18 2.23 -7.64 0.35
C GLU A 18 0.92 -7.22 1.03
N MET A 19 0.07 -6.46 0.33
CA MET A 19 -1.23 -6.06 0.84
C MET A 19 -2.13 -7.26 1.10
N ASN A 20 -2.19 -8.22 0.16
CA ASN A 20 -2.99 -9.43 0.30
C ASN A 20 -2.48 -10.31 1.46
N ALA A 21 -1.16 -10.45 1.60
CA ALA A 21 -0.56 -11.17 2.72
C ALA A 21 -0.88 -10.55 4.09
N PHE A 22 -1.02 -9.22 4.16
CA PHE A 22 -1.50 -8.54 5.37
C PHE A 22 -3.00 -8.72 5.59
N LEU A 23 -3.81 -8.51 4.54
CA LEU A 23 -5.27 -8.51 4.59
C LEU A 23 -5.86 -9.89 4.92
N VAL A 24 -5.18 -10.99 4.57
CA VAL A 24 -5.64 -12.36 4.89
C VAL A 24 -5.83 -12.59 6.40
N ASN A 25 -5.16 -11.79 7.24
CA ASN A 25 -5.24 -11.87 8.69
C ASN A 25 -6.19 -10.82 9.32
N ILE A 26 -6.88 -10.02 8.51
CA ILE A 26 -7.77 -8.96 8.94
C ILE A 26 -9.20 -9.32 8.52
N ARG A 27 -10.17 -9.21 9.44
CA ARG A 27 -11.59 -9.35 9.06
C ARG A 27 -12.06 -8.08 8.36
N ASP A 28 -12.92 -8.20 7.35
CA ASP A 28 -13.47 -7.07 6.60
C ASP A 28 -14.08 -5.98 7.52
N SER A 29 -14.81 -6.39 8.56
CA SER A 29 -15.37 -5.49 9.58
C SER A 29 -14.35 -4.64 10.37
N GLN A 30 -13.07 -5.00 10.32
CA GLN A 30 -11.97 -4.28 10.95
C GLN A 30 -11.36 -3.25 9.99
N ILE A 31 -11.56 -3.36 8.69
CA ILE A 31 -11.07 -2.38 7.72
C ILE A 31 -11.90 -1.10 7.86
N VAL A 32 -11.20 0.03 7.94
CA VAL A 32 -11.79 1.36 7.99
C VAL A 32 -11.64 2.02 6.64
N ASP A 33 -10.46 1.93 6.03
CA ASP A 33 -10.16 2.53 4.73
C ASP A 33 -8.89 1.91 4.11
N ILE A 34 -8.77 1.98 2.79
CA ILE A 34 -7.57 1.65 2.04
C ILE A 34 -7.32 2.79 1.04
N LYS A 35 -6.16 3.44 1.16
CA LYS A 35 -5.75 4.54 0.27
C LYS A 35 -4.57 4.09 -0.57
N TYR A 36 -4.69 4.21 -1.89
CA TYR A 36 -3.62 3.92 -2.85
C TYR A 36 -3.09 5.23 -3.43
N ASN A 37 -1.78 5.28 -3.66
CA ASN A 37 -1.13 6.41 -4.30
C ASN A 37 0.03 5.94 -5.18
N VAL A 38 0.20 6.59 -6.33
CA VAL A 38 1.33 6.38 -7.23
C VAL A 38 2.05 7.70 -7.38
N ALA A 39 3.34 7.69 -7.06
CA ALA A 39 4.25 8.78 -7.38
C ALA A 39 5.12 8.37 -8.57
N MET A 40 5.43 9.35 -9.42
CA MET A 40 6.29 9.17 -10.58
C MET A 40 7.31 10.30 -10.56
N ASN A 41 8.59 9.94 -10.60
CA ASN A 41 9.66 10.90 -10.85
C ASN A 41 10.22 10.62 -12.25
N ALA A 42 10.31 11.68 -13.06
CA ALA A 42 10.96 11.64 -14.36
C ALA A 42 12.23 12.50 -14.25
N GLU A 43 13.38 11.86 -14.12
CA GLU A 43 14.66 12.57 -14.18
C GLU A 43 15.05 12.87 -15.63
N GLU A 44 15.93 13.85 -15.83
CA GLU A 44 16.32 14.39 -17.15
C GLU A 44 17.03 13.35 -18.06
N GLU A 45 17.42 12.18 -17.53
CA GLU A 45 18.15 11.10 -18.23
C GLU A 45 17.35 9.78 -18.29
N ASP A 46 16.13 9.81 -18.87
CA ASP A 46 15.31 8.66 -19.32
C ASP A 46 14.92 7.58 -18.28
N GLU A 47 15.36 7.67 -17.02
CA GLU A 47 14.93 6.76 -15.96
C GLU A 47 13.63 7.27 -15.29
N GLN A 48 12.52 6.60 -15.61
CA GLN A 48 11.24 6.82 -14.97
C GLN A 48 11.09 5.92 -13.75
N ILE A 49 11.06 6.51 -12.55
CA ILE A 49 10.92 5.78 -11.29
C ILE A 49 9.47 5.88 -10.83
N TYR A 50 8.82 4.74 -10.67
CA TYR A 50 7.49 4.62 -10.08
C TYR A 50 7.59 4.18 -8.62
N CYS A 51 6.78 4.81 -7.78
CA CYS A 51 6.62 4.46 -6.38
C CYS A 51 5.14 4.19 -6.13
N PHE A 52 4.81 2.93 -5.86
CA PHE A 52 3.48 2.42 -5.60
C PHE A 52 3.31 2.27 -4.10
N SER A 53 2.37 3.00 -3.52
CA SER A 53 2.18 3.00 -2.07
C SER A 53 0.73 2.81 -1.69
N ALA A 54 0.50 2.18 -0.54
CA ALA A 54 -0.82 2.02 0.02
C ALA A 54 -0.82 2.20 1.55
N MET A 55 -1.93 2.71 2.06
CA MET A 55 -2.21 2.86 3.48
C MET A 55 -3.49 2.12 3.82
N ILE A 56 -3.41 1.16 4.75
CA ILE A 56 -4.56 0.47 5.29
C ILE A 56 -4.84 0.99 6.70
N VAL A 57 -6.03 1.58 6.90
CA VAL A 57 -6.53 1.99 8.21
C VAL A 57 -7.45 0.89 8.74
N TYR A 58 -7.16 0.36 9.92
CA TYR A 58 -7.87 -0.79 10.47
C TYR A 58 -8.04 -0.74 11.98
N LYS A 59 -9.04 -1.46 12.49
CA LYS A 59 -9.31 -1.64 13.92
C LYS A 59 -8.54 -2.86 14.43
N LYS A 60 -7.56 -2.66 15.30
CA LYS A 60 -6.92 -3.74 16.05
C LYS A 60 -7.79 -4.13 17.23
N LYS A 61 -8.04 -5.44 17.36
CA LYS A 61 -8.73 -6.04 18.52
C LYS A 61 -7.97 -5.72 19.80
#